data_AF-A0A923X685-F1
#
_entry.id   AF-A0A923X685-F1
#
_cell.length_a   1.000
_cell.length_b   1.000
_cell.length_c   1.000
_cell.angle_alpha   90.00
_cell.angle_beta   90.00
_cell.angle_gamma   90.00
#
_symmetry.space_group_name_H-M   'P 1'
#
loop_
_entity.id
_entity.type
_entity.pdbx_description
1 polymer ?
#
loop_
_entity_poly.entity_id
_entity_poly.type
_entity_poly.pdbx_seq_one_letter_code
_entity_poly.pdbx_strand_id
1 'polypeptide(L)'
;MKYILSILLISFALNASAELTHEEENVVIAELNNYCADSWCESAIEFNFKEIKCSDSTATCDLYFTTQNNSTQDQPVFVQMCEVKPFTRFEQMVVDQAVFESGAITAATLKDGFVDQVDRCAEKFFH
;
A
#
# COMPACT_ATOMS: atom_id res chain seq x y z
N MET A 1 56.67 3.66 -12.90
CA MET A 1 55.57 2.73 -13.19
C MET A 1 54.43 3.08 -12.25
N LYS A 2 53.34 3.67 -12.75
CA LYS A 2 52.16 4.05 -11.97
C LYS A 2 51.13 2.93 -12.11
N TYR A 3 50.88 2.20 -11.04
CA TYR A 3 49.84 1.16 -10.99
C TYR A 3 48.48 1.84 -10.99
N ILE A 4 47.70 1.65 -12.06
CA ILE A 4 46.29 2.00 -12.09
C ILE A 4 45.56 0.86 -11.41
N LEU A 5 45.12 1.11 -10.17
CA LEU A 5 44.30 0.19 -9.39
C LEU A 5 42.87 0.25 -9.94
N SER A 6 42.53 -0.67 -10.86
CA SER A 6 41.15 -0.83 -11.34
C SER A 6 40.33 -1.51 -10.25
N ILE A 7 39.54 -0.71 -9.52
CA ILE A 7 38.54 -1.21 -8.58
C ILE A 7 37.36 -1.72 -9.41
N LEU A 8 37.20 -3.05 -9.43
CA LEU A 8 36.05 -3.73 -9.99
C LEU A 8 34.84 -3.40 -9.09
N LEU A 9 33.97 -2.48 -9.53
CA LEU A 9 32.67 -2.25 -8.92
C LEU A 9 31.78 -3.47 -9.21
N ILE A 10 31.79 -4.42 -8.28
CA ILE A 10 30.82 -5.52 -8.24
C ILE A 10 29.46 -4.90 -7.96
N SER A 11 28.69 -4.67 -9.02
CA SER A 11 27.30 -4.24 -8.91
C SER A 11 26.49 -5.48 -8.56
N PHE A 12 26.17 -5.66 -7.28
CA PHE A 12 25.18 -6.64 -6.86
C PHE A 12 23.81 -6.15 -7.35
N ALA A 13 23.39 -6.61 -8.53
CA ALA A 13 22.00 -6.51 -8.96
C ALA A 13 21.19 -7.52 -8.14
N LEU A 14 20.90 -7.15 -6.89
CA LEU A 14 19.78 -7.73 -6.15
C LEU A 14 18.52 -7.31 -6.92
N ASN A 15 18.02 -8.21 -7.78
CA ASN A 15 16.64 -8.15 -8.23
C ASN A 15 15.77 -8.40 -7.01
N ALA A 16 15.59 -7.38 -6.18
CA ALA A 16 14.59 -7.37 -5.13
C ALA A 16 13.24 -7.55 -5.85
N SER A 17 12.59 -8.70 -5.59
CA SER A 17 11.21 -8.92 -6.02
C SER A 17 10.42 -7.70 -5.61
N ALA A 18 9.80 -7.06 -6.58
CA ALA A 18 9.06 -5.83 -6.35
C ALA A 18 7.62 -6.08 -5.95
N GLU A 19 7.36 -7.29 -5.48
CA GLU A 19 6.12 -7.66 -4.82
C GLU A 19 6.30 -7.36 -3.34
N LEU A 20 5.27 -6.80 -2.73
CA LEU A 20 5.22 -6.66 -1.28
C LEU A 20 5.40 -8.04 -0.66
N THR A 21 6.26 -8.13 0.34
CA THR A 21 6.23 -9.29 1.24
C THR A 21 4.90 -9.31 1.97
N HIS A 22 4.49 -10.49 2.43
CA HIS A 22 3.24 -10.62 3.21
C HIS A 22 3.22 -9.71 4.45
N GLU A 23 4.38 -9.47 5.06
CA GLU A 23 4.49 -8.57 6.22
C GLU A 23 4.30 -7.11 5.83
N GLU A 24 4.94 -6.66 4.75
CA GLU A 24 4.75 -5.30 4.20
C GLU A 24 3.31 -5.05 3.76
N GLU A 25 2.68 -6.02 3.08
CA GLU A 25 1.26 -5.97 2.73
C GLU A 25 0.40 -5.79 3.98
N ASN A 26 0.60 -6.63 5.00
CA ASN A 26 -0.18 -6.57 6.23
C ASN A 26 -0.03 -5.21 6.92
N VAL A 27 1.18 -4.62 6.91
CA VAL A 27 1.40 -3.28 7.45
C VAL A 27 0.65 -2.23 6.64
N VAL A 28 0.77 -2.22 5.31
CA VAL A 28 0.04 -1.26 4.46
C VAL A 28 -1.47 -1.35 4.67
N ILE A 29 -2.03 -2.57 4.70
CA ILE A 29 -3.46 -2.79 4.91
C ILE A 29 -3.91 -2.38 6.32
N ALA A 30 -3.12 -2.67 7.34
CA ALA A 30 -3.41 -2.24 8.71
C ALA A 30 -3.42 -0.71 8.80
N GLU A 31 -2.42 -0.05 8.22
CA GLU A 31 -2.34 1.40 8.22
C GLU A 31 -3.47 2.03 7.40
N LEU A 32 -3.85 1.46 6.25
CA LEU A 32 -4.99 1.95 5.47
C LEU A 32 -6.32 1.87 6.23
N ASN A 33 -6.54 0.79 6.99
CA ASN A 33 -7.73 0.63 7.82
C ASN A 33 -7.72 1.53 9.08
N ASN A 34 -6.54 1.94 9.54
CA ASN A 34 -6.40 2.91 10.62
C ASN A 34 -6.38 4.36 10.12
N TYR A 35 -6.17 4.56 8.83
CA TYR A 35 -6.15 5.87 8.20
C TYR A 35 -7.57 6.36 7.95
N CYS A 36 -7.75 7.65 8.16
CA CYS A 36 -9.04 8.31 8.03
C CYS A 36 -8.90 9.42 6.99
N ALA A 37 -9.10 9.08 5.72
CA ALA A 37 -9.10 10.04 4.63
C ALA A 37 -10.48 10.69 4.48
N ASP A 38 -10.50 11.87 3.86
CA ASP A 38 -11.68 12.73 3.70
C ASP A 38 -12.89 11.94 3.20
N SER A 39 -12.75 11.15 2.13
CA SER A 39 -13.91 10.45 1.56
C SER A 39 -14.38 9.28 2.43
N TRP A 40 -13.47 8.54 3.09
CA TRP A 40 -13.79 7.24 3.68
C TRP A 40 -14.42 7.39 5.07
N CYS A 41 -14.02 8.45 5.77
CA CYS A 41 -14.47 8.71 7.13
C CYS A 41 -15.65 9.66 7.24
N GLU A 42 -15.82 10.56 6.27
CA GLU A 42 -16.93 11.53 6.31
C GLU A 42 -18.24 10.95 5.76
N SER A 43 -18.18 9.75 5.19
CA SER A 43 -19.36 9.09 4.62
C SER A 43 -20.01 8.11 5.56
N ALA A 44 -21.25 7.74 5.24
CA ALA A 44 -21.91 6.61 5.89
C ALA A 44 -21.42 5.24 5.39
N ILE A 45 -20.44 5.19 4.50
CA ILE A 45 -19.87 3.96 3.94
C ILE A 45 -18.60 3.63 4.73
N GLU A 46 -18.58 2.46 5.35
CA GLU A 46 -17.39 1.89 5.95
C GLU A 46 -16.55 1.18 4.88
N PHE A 47 -15.28 1.54 4.82
CA PHE A 47 -14.28 0.92 3.96
C PHE A 47 -13.42 -0.02 4.80
N ASN A 48 -13.19 -1.23 4.29
CA ASN A 48 -12.36 -2.22 4.97
C ASN A 48 -11.43 -2.89 3.95
N PHE A 49 -10.19 -2.42 3.92
CA PHE A 49 -9.13 -2.88 3.04
C PHE A 49 -8.66 -4.28 3.46
N LYS A 50 -8.52 -5.18 2.49
CA LYS A 50 -8.27 -6.61 2.73
C LYS A 50 -6.94 -7.09 2.17
N GLU A 51 -6.58 -6.62 0.99
CA GLU A 51 -5.45 -7.17 0.24
C GLU A 51 -4.92 -6.11 -0.73
N ILE A 52 -3.59 -6.08 -0.93
CA ILE A 52 -2.95 -5.27 -1.96
C ILE A 52 -1.94 -6.11 -2.73
N LYS A 53 -2.15 -6.23 -4.04
CA LYS A 53 -1.32 -7.03 -4.95
C LYS A 53 -0.64 -6.16 -5.97
N CYS A 54 0.69 -6.13 -5.93
CA CYS A 54 1.48 -5.26 -6.79
C CYS A 54 2.07 -6.01 -7.98
N SER A 55 2.15 -5.34 -9.12
CA SER A 55 2.79 -5.83 -10.33
C SER A 55 3.75 -4.80 -10.90
N ASP A 56 5.03 -5.17 -10.90
CA ASP A 56 6.10 -4.39 -11.51
C ASP A 56 5.96 -4.25 -13.03
N SER A 57 5.27 -5.20 -13.68
CA SER A 57 5.09 -5.20 -15.13
C SER A 57 4.19 -4.06 -15.59
N THR A 58 3.20 -3.70 -14.78
CA THR A 58 2.21 -2.66 -15.07
C THR A 58 2.41 -1.40 -14.25
N ALA A 59 3.33 -1.41 -13.28
CA ALA A 59 3.51 -0.36 -12.28
C ALA A 59 2.21 -0.04 -11.52
N THR A 60 1.49 -1.10 -11.12
CA THR A 60 0.18 -0.99 -10.45
C THR A 60 0.13 -1.86 -9.20
N CYS A 61 -0.69 -1.47 -8.23
CA CYS A 61 -1.22 -2.41 -7.26
C CYS A 61 -2.75 -2.47 -7.34
N ASP A 62 -3.28 -3.68 -7.31
CA ASP A 62 -4.70 -3.94 -7.17
C ASP A 62 -5.02 -3.96 -5.67
N LEU A 63 -5.89 -3.04 -5.25
CA LEU A 63 -6.36 -2.91 -3.88
C LEU A 63 -7.76 -3.49 -3.78
N TYR A 64 -7.92 -4.52 -2.94
CA TYR A 64 -9.18 -5.18 -2.67
C TYR A 64 -9.71 -4.76 -1.31
N PHE A 65 -10.97 -4.38 -1.27
CA PHE A 65 -11.62 -3.91 -0.06
C PHE A 65 -13.10 -4.21 -0.09
N THR A 66 -13.74 -4.04 1.06
CA THR A 66 -15.20 -4.11 1.16
C THR A 66 -15.79 -2.77 1.53
N THR A 67 -16.98 -2.48 1.03
CA THR A 67 -17.78 -1.31 1.40
C THR A 67 -19.09 -1.75 2.02
N GLN A 68 -19.48 -1.12 3.13
CA GLN A 68 -20.79 -1.34 3.77
C GLN A 68 -21.41 -0.01 4.16
N ASN A 69 -22.69 0.21 3.85
CA ASN A 69 -23.39 1.42 4.27
C ASN A 69 -23.94 1.24 5.70
N ASN A 70 -23.42 2.03 6.64
CA ASN A 70 -23.78 1.99 8.05
C ASN A 70 -24.97 2.88 8.42
N SER A 71 -25.62 3.54 7.45
CA SER A 71 -26.81 4.39 7.70
C SER A 71 -28.03 3.61 8.20
N THR A 72 -28.09 2.30 7.94
CA THR A 72 -29.23 1.45 8.27
C THR A 72 -28.74 0.06 8.65
N GLN A 73 -29.34 -0.59 9.64
CA GLN A 73 -29.05 -1.99 9.96
C GLN A 73 -29.32 -2.90 8.74
N ASP A 74 -28.48 -3.93 8.57
CA ASP A 74 -28.57 -4.96 7.52
C ASP A 74 -28.26 -4.55 6.07
N GLN A 75 -27.37 -3.57 5.85
CA GLN A 75 -26.89 -3.30 4.49
C GLN A 75 -25.90 -4.38 4.00
N PRO A 76 -25.99 -4.79 2.72
CA PRO A 76 -25.07 -5.75 2.14
C PRO A 76 -23.64 -5.22 2.12
N VAL A 77 -22.69 -6.14 2.27
CA VAL A 77 -21.26 -5.88 2.08
C VAL A 77 -20.92 -6.11 0.62
N PHE A 78 -20.31 -5.12 -0.02
CA PHE A 78 -19.85 -5.23 -1.40
C PHE A 78 -18.34 -5.40 -1.43
N VAL A 79 -17.86 -6.34 -2.24
CA VAL A 79 -16.43 -6.51 -2.52
C VAL A 79 -16.08 -5.62 -3.70
N GLN A 80 -15.06 -4.78 -3.52
CA GLN A 80 -14.58 -3.83 -4.49
C GLN A 80 -13.10 -4.11 -4.81
N MET A 81 -12.67 -3.61 -5.97
CA MET A 81 -11.28 -3.63 -6.39
C MET A 81 -10.98 -2.33 -7.13
N CYS A 82 -9.81 -1.76 -6.89
CA CYS A 82 -9.30 -0.67 -7.72
C CYS A 82 -7.80 -0.78 -7.95
N GLU A 83 -7.34 -0.14 -9.03
CA GLU A 83 -5.92 -0.02 -9.33
C GLU A 83 -5.37 1.29 -8.75
N VAL A 84 -4.28 1.20 -8.00
CA VAL A 84 -3.47 2.34 -7.56
C VAL A 84 -2.13 2.35 -8.30
N LYS A 85 -1.73 3.53 -8.79
CA LYS A 85 -0.51 3.73 -9.61
C LYS A 85 0.24 4.97 -9.15
N PRO A 86 1.56 5.07 -9.34
CA PRO A 86 2.47 4.06 -9.91
C PRO A 86 3.20 3.25 -8.82
N PHE A 87 2.48 2.78 -7.81
CA PHE A 87 3.06 2.08 -6.67
C PHE A 87 3.23 0.60 -7.00
N THR A 88 4.39 0.05 -6.65
CA THR A 88 4.66 -1.39 -6.66
C THR A 88 5.42 -1.87 -5.44
N ARG A 89 6.16 -0.97 -4.76
CA ARG A 89 7.05 -1.32 -3.64
C ARG A 89 6.62 -0.64 -2.35
N PHE A 90 6.96 -1.27 -1.22
CA PHE A 90 6.58 -0.81 0.11
C PHE A 90 7.09 0.61 0.39
N GLU A 91 8.34 0.91 0.04
CA GLU A 91 8.94 2.24 0.25
C GLU A 91 8.27 3.34 -0.57
N GLN A 92 7.45 3.02 -1.57
CA GLN A 92 6.67 4.02 -2.31
C GLN A 92 5.36 4.36 -1.61
N MET A 93 4.89 3.51 -0.69
CA MET A 93 3.62 3.63 0.03
C MET A 93 3.79 4.21 1.43
N VAL A 94 4.99 4.09 2.04
CA VAL A 94 5.26 4.55 3.40
C VAL A 94 6.37 5.62 3.46
N VAL A 95 6.25 6.57 4.40
CA VAL A 95 7.24 7.64 4.68
C VAL A 95 8.25 7.16 5.71
N ASP A 96 7.77 6.58 6.80
CA ASP A 96 8.55 6.11 7.94
C ASP A 96 8.11 4.70 8.33
N GLN A 97 9.06 3.86 8.74
CA GLN A 97 8.80 2.49 9.21
C GLN A 97 9.38 2.29 10.62
N ALA A 98 8.60 1.69 11.51
CA ALA A 98 9.05 1.29 12.83
C ALA A 98 9.35 -0.22 12.86
N VAL A 99 10.61 -0.55 13.13
CA VAL A 99 11.07 -1.93 13.33
C VAL A 99 11.23 -2.18 14.83
N PHE A 100 10.58 -3.23 15.35
CA PHE A 100 10.63 -3.60 16.77
C PHE A 100 11.71 -4.66 17.05
N GLU A 101 11.92 -4.98 18.33
CA GLU A 101 12.88 -6.01 18.80
C GLU A 101 12.49 -7.41 18.29
N SER A 102 12.84 -7.69 17.03
CA SER A 102 12.76 -8.96 16.31
C SER A 102 13.07 -8.80 14.82
N GLY A 103 13.19 -7.56 14.32
CA GLY A 103 13.40 -7.27 12.89
C GLY A 103 12.10 -7.18 12.08
N ALA A 104 10.95 -7.34 12.75
CA ALA A 104 9.62 -7.21 12.17
C ALA A 104 9.18 -5.74 12.07
N ILE A 105 8.50 -5.40 10.97
CA ILE A 105 7.86 -4.08 10.77
C ILE A 105 6.46 -4.18 11.39
N THR A 106 6.16 -3.35 12.38
CA THR A 106 4.83 -3.42 13.04
C THR A 106 4.02 -2.13 12.96
N ALA A 107 4.58 -1.07 12.38
CA ALA A 107 3.87 0.18 12.12
C ALA A 107 4.60 0.97 11.02
N ALA A 108 3.82 1.70 10.22
CA ALA A 108 4.37 2.59 9.21
C ALA A 108 3.48 3.83 9.04
N THR A 109 4.05 4.93 8.60
CA THR A 109 3.25 6.10 8.19
C THR A 109 3.05 6.07 6.69
N LEU A 110 1.80 6.06 6.22
CA LEU A 110 1.51 6.09 4.78
C LEU A 110 1.94 7.42 4.16
N LYS A 111 2.39 7.37 2.91
CA LYS A 111 2.67 8.55 2.08
C LYS A 111 1.38 9.21 1.64
N ASP A 112 1.28 10.53 1.79
CA ASP A 112 0.12 11.30 1.31
C ASP A 112 -0.21 11.01 -0.15
N GLY A 113 0.78 10.99 -1.04
CA GLY A 113 0.55 10.70 -2.45
C GLY A 113 0.00 9.28 -2.73
N PHE A 114 0.25 8.32 -1.84
CA PHE A 114 -0.35 6.99 -1.90
C PHE A 114 -1.78 7.01 -1.38
N VAL A 115 -2.00 7.62 -0.20
CA VAL A 115 -3.34 7.81 0.40
C VAL A 115 -4.28 8.51 -0.58
N ASP A 116 -3.83 9.60 -1.21
CA ASP A 116 -4.58 10.36 -2.22
C ASP A 116 -5.04 9.49 -3.40
N GLN A 117 -4.23 8.51 -3.81
CA GLN A 117 -4.58 7.60 -4.92
C GLN A 117 -5.58 6.55 -4.46
N VAL A 118 -5.43 6.04 -3.24
CA VAL A 118 -6.43 5.16 -2.62
C VAL A 118 -7.75 5.92 -2.46
N ASP A 119 -7.70 7.20 -2.08
CA ASP A 119 -8.87 8.02 -1.82
C ASP A 119 -9.68 8.26 -3.08
N ARG A 120 -9.04 8.77 -4.13
CA ARG A 120 -9.65 8.86 -5.47
C ARG A 120 -10.13 7.52 -6.02
N CYS A 121 -9.53 6.41 -5.61
CA CYS A 121 -10.02 5.09 -5.96
C CYS A 121 -11.33 4.79 -5.24
N ALA A 122 -11.36 4.98 -3.92
CA ALA A 122 -12.50 4.71 -3.07
C ALA A 122 -13.70 5.58 -3.48
N GLU A 123 -13.44 6.86 -3.83
CA GLU A 123 -14.42 7.84 -4.32
C GLU A 123 -15.34 7.33 -5.43
N LYS A 124 -14.86 6.40 -6.26
CA LYS A 124 -15.63 5.81 -7.36
C LYS A 124 -16.79 4.93 -6.90
N PHE A 125 -16.81 4.54 -5.63
CA PHE A 125 -17.78 3.61 -5.06
C PHE A 125 -18.80 4.31 -4.13
N PHE A 126 -18.82 5.64 -4.10
CA PHE A 126 -19.76 6.46 -3.30
C PHE A 126 -21.11 6.71 -3.99
N HIS A 127 -21.42 6.00 -5.07
CA HIS A 127 -22.60 6.26 -5.91
C HIS A 127 -23.79 5.35 -5.61
#